data_AF-A0A925UEC1-F1
#
_entry.id   AF-A0A925UEC1-F1
#
_cell.length_a   1.000
_cell.length_b   1.000
_cell.length_c   1.000
_cell.angle_alpha   90.00
_cell.angle_beta   90.00
_cell.angle_gamma   90.00
#
_symmetry.space_group_name_H-M   'P 1'
#
loop_
_entity.id
_entity.type
_entity.pdbx_description
1 polymer ?
#
loop_
_entity_poly.entity_id
_entity_poly.type
_entity_poly.pdbx_seq_one_letter_code
_entity_poly.pdbx_strand_id
1 'polypeptide(L)'
;MVMLAFVDGQEGTTGLRIHEYLAQRDDIEVLRIEADKRKDASERARLLNAADVAFLCLPDLAAKEAAALVTNPNTCLIDASTAHRTAAGWAFGLPELAPSQRELIRTSKRISNPGCHASAFILLLRPLVDAGLVPAALAVSASSITGYSGGGKKMIEQYEAGGDPRLDSPRPYALGLGHKHVPEMTTHTGLSTRPIFMPIVGNFYKG
;
A
#
# COMPACT_ATOMS: atom_id res chain seq x y z
N MET A 1 -0.59 -8.12 27.76
CA MET A 1 -1.82 -7.62 27.13
C MET A 1 -1.71 -8.01 25.66
N VAL A 2 -2.63 -8.81 25.15
CA VAL A 2 -2.64 -9.26 23.75
C VAL A 2 -3.28 -8.17 22.90
N MET A 3 -2.70 -7.84 21.75
CA MET A 3 -3.22 -6.81 20.86
C MET A 3 -4.19 -7.42 19.84
N LEU A 4 -5.36 -6.81 19.64
CA LEU A 4 -6.37 -7.27 18.69
C LEU A 4 -6.14 -6.67 17.30
N ALA A 5 -5.98 -7.54 16.31
CA ALA A 5 -5.84 -7.15 14.90
C ALA A 5 -7.05 -7.60 14.07
N PHE A 6 -7.49 -6.78 13.11
CA PHE A 6 -8.49 -7.17 12.11
C PHE A 6 -7.98 -6.88 10.70
N VAL A 7 -8.21 -7.80 9.75
CA VAL A 7 -7.82 -7.63 8.35
C VAL A 7 -9.07 -7.60 7.48
N ASP A 8 -9.48 -6.40 7.07
CA ASP A 8 -10.61 -6.21 6.17
C ASP A 8 -10.15 -6.37 4.72
N GLY A 9 -10.74 -7.28 3.95
CA GLY A 9 -10.23 -7.67 2.62
C GLY A 9 -9.22 -8.82 2.62
N GLN A 10 -9.38 -9.79 3.53
CA GLN A 10 -8.47 -10.92 3.75
C GLN A 10 -8.19 -11.84 2.54
N GLU A 11 -9.02 -11.80 1.50
CA GLU A 11 -8.84 -12.68 0.32
C GLU A 11 -7.81 -12.15 -0.68
N GLY A 12 -7.46 -10.87 -0.64
CA GLY A 12 -6.46 -10.28 -1.54
C GLY A 12 -5.05 -10.79 -1.26
N THR A 13 -4.14 -10.67 -2.22
CA THR A 13 -2.72 -11.03 -2.03
C THR A 13 -2.11 -10.30 -0.83
N THR A 14 -2.43 -9.02 -0.64
CA THR A 14 -1.98 -8.24 0.52
C THR A 14 -2.55 -8.79 1.83
N GLY A 15 -3.87 -9.04 1.90
CA GLY A 15 -4.52 -9.56 3.10
C GLY A 15 -3.98 -10.93 3.51
N LEU A 16 -3.77 -11.83 2.55
CA LEU A 16 -3.16 -13.13 2.78
C LEU A 16 -1.76 -13.01 3.38
N ARG A 17 -0.90 -12.15 2.82
CA ARG A 17 0.45 -11.92 3.35
C ARG A 17 0.46 -11.32 4.75
N ILE A 18 -0.49 -10.44 5.05
CA ILE A 18 -0.64 -9.89 6.41
C ILE A 18 -1.05 -11.02 7.37
N HIS A 19 -1.99 -11.89 7.00
CA HIS A 19 -2.33 -13.05 7.82
C HIS A 19 -1.15 -14.00 8.04
N GLU A 20 -0.38 -14.31 7.00
CA GLU A 20 0.83 -15.13 7.11
C GLU A 20 1.85 -14.52 8.08
N TYR A 21 2.00 -13.19 8.06
CA TYR A 21 2.87 -12.47 8.98
C TYR A 21 2.34 -12.48 10.42
N LEU A 22 1.05 -12.19 10.60
CA LEU A 22 0.41 -12.16 11.92
C LEU A 22 0.32 -13.54 12.57
N ALA A 23 0.20 -14.62 11.79
CA ALA A 23 0.18 -15.99 12.30
C ALA A 23 1.48 -16.42 12.99
N GLN A 24 2.57 -15.68 12.77
CA GLN A 24 3.88 -15.93 13.39
C GLN A 24 4.07 -15.15 14.71
N ARG A 25 3.04 -14.42 15.17
CA ARG A 25 3.08 -13.53 16.33
C ARG A 25 2.21 -14.12 17.44
N ASP A 26 2.78 -14.28 18.63
CA ASP A 26 2.09 -14.79 19.83
C ASP A 26 1.50 -13.66 20.71
N ASP A 27 1.86 -12.41 20.43
CA ASP A 27 1.39 -11.20 21.11
C ASP A 27 0.21 -10.51 20.40
N ILE A 28 -0.29 -11.08 19.29
CA ILE A 28 -1.43 -10.58 18.51
C ILE A 28 -2.52 -11.65 18.37
N GLU A 29 -3.75 -11.26 18.66
CA GLU A 29 -4.94 -12.06 18.32
C GLU A 29 -5.64 -11.47 17.10
N VAL A 30 -5.91 -12.30 16.09
CA VAL A 30 -6.56 -11.86 14.85
C VAL A 30 -8.05 -12.13 14.90
N LEU A 31 -8.84 -11.05 14.94
CA LEU A 31 -10.30 -11.09 14.84
C LEU A 31 -10.72 -11.65 13.49
N ARG A 32 -11.75 -12.51 13.49
CA ARG A 32 -12.25 -13.19 12.29
C ARG A 32 -13.63 -12.70 11.91
N ILE A 33 -13.86 -12.59 10.60
CA ILE A 33 -15.16 -12.33 10.00
C ILE A 33 -15.64 -13.57 9.26
N GLU A 34 -16.90 -13.94 9.49
CA GLU A 34 -17.54 -15.04 8.77
C GLU A 34 -17.61 -14.73 7.26
N ALA A 35 -17.49 -15.78 6.44
CA ALA A 35 -17.30 -15.62 5.01
C ALA A 35 -18.47 -14.93 4.30
N ASP A 36 -19.69 -15.22 4.73
CA ASP A 36 -20.94 -14.64 4.24
C ASP A 36 -21.17 -13.20 4.73
N LYS A 37 -20.52 -12.79 5.84
CA LYS A 37 -20.63 -11.44 6.41
C LYS A 37 -19.55 -10.47 5.94
N ARG A 38 -18.62 -10.89 5.08
CA ARG A 38 -17.51 -10.04 4.58
C ARG A 38 -17.93 -8.75 3.88
N LYS A 39 -19.18 -8.65 3.43
CA LYS A 39 -19.75 -7.44 2.80
C LYS A 39 -20.79 -6.75 3.68
N ASP A 40 -21.10 -7.30 4.85
CA ASP A 40 -22.05 -6.72 5.79
C ASP A 40 -21.40 -5.52 6.49
N ALA A 41 -21.97 -4.33 6.30
CA ALA A 41 -21.41 -3.10 6.83
C ALA A 41 -21.42 -3.06 8.37
N SER A 42 -22.43 -3.65 9.00
CA SER A 42 -22.57 -3.63 10.46
C SER A 42 -21.55 -4.54 11.12
N GLU A 43 -21.34 -5.74 10.57
CA GLU A 43 -20.36 -6.69 11.08
C GLU A 43 -18.93 -6.19 10.85
N ARG A 44 -18.64 -5.62 9.68
CA ARG A 44 -17.36 -4.95 9.42
C ARG A 44 -17.13 -3.81 10.41
N ALA A 45 -18.11 -2.94 10.62
CA ALA A 45 -18.00 -1.86 11.60
C ALA A 45 -17.74 -2.39 13.01
N ARG A 46 -18.45 -3.45 13.42
CA ARG A 46 -18.24 -4.08 14.74
C ARG A 46 -16.79 -4.54 14.92
N LEU A 47 -16.23 -5.24 13.93
CA LEU A 47 -14.86 -5.77 13.99
C LEU A 47 -13.80 -4.68 13.87
N LEU A 48 -14.00 -3.71 12.97
CA LEU A 48 -13.13 -2.54 12.83
C LEU A 48 -13.01 -1.78 14.16
N ASN A 49 -14.12 -1.57 14.85
CA ASN A 49 -14.13 -0.83 16.12
C ASN A 49 -13.68 -1.67 17.33
N ALA A 50 -13.71 -3.00 17.23
CA ALA A 50 -13.21 -3.90 18.26
C ALA A 50 -11.68 -4.09 18.21
N ALA A 51 -11.05 -3.83 17.07
CA ALA A 51 -9.60 -4.01 16.89
C ALA A 51 -8.80 -2.83 17.47
N ASP A 52 -7.63 -3.14 18.03
CA ASP A 52 -6.60 -2.14 18.34
C ASP A 52 -5.94 -1.65 17.04
N VAL A 53 -5.72 -2.57 16.09
CA VAL A 53 -5.18 -2.28 14.75
C VAL A 53 -6.05 -2.95 13.70
N ALA A 54 -6.51 -2.19 12.71
CA ALA A 54 -7.20 -2.75 11.55
C ALA A 54 -6.48 -2.43 10.25
N PHE A 55 -6.28 -3.46 9.42
CA PHE A 55 -5.70 -3.37 8.09
C PHE A 55 -6.79 -3.29 7.04
N LEU A 56 -6.74 -2.29 6.17
CA LEU A 56 -7.65 -2.18 5.03
C LEU A 56 -6.94 -2.70 3.78
N CYS A 57 -7.29 -3.91 3.37
CA CYS A 57 -6.80 -4.58 2.15
C CYS A 57 -7.86 -4.54 1.05
N LEU A 58 -8.40 -3.34 0.83
CA LEU A 58 -9.61 -3.10 0.04
C LEU A 58 -9.31 -2.27 -1.22
N PRO A 59 -10.20 -2.28 -2.23
CA PRO A 59 -10.22 -1.26 -3.27
C PRO A 59 -10.49 0.14 -2.68
N ASP A 60 -10.06 1.20 -3.38
CA ASP A 60 -10.07 2.57 -2.85
C ASP A 60 -11.42 3.08 -2.34
N LEU A 61 -12.52 2.79 -3.05
CA LEU A 61 -13.85 3.20 -2.58
C LEU A 61 -14.22 2.49 -1.27
N ALA A 62 -14.03 1.17 -1.23
CA ALA A 62 -14.33 0.36 -0.05
C ALA A 62 -13.40 0.69 1.14
N ALA A 63 -12.16 1.10 0.90
CA ALA A 63 -11.24 1.56 1.94
C ALA A 63 -11.72 2.87 2.58
N LYS A 64 -12.22 3.83 1.77
CA LYS A 64 -12.82 5.08 2.28
C LYS A 64 -14.08 4.80 3.10
N GLU A 65 -14.95 3.92 2.60
CA GLU A 65 -16.14 3.49 3.32
C GLU A 65 -15.78 2.83 4.66
N ALA A 66 -14.82 1.89 4.65
CA ALA A 66 -14.35 1.22 5.87
C ALA A 66 -13.78 2.20 6.89
N ALA A 67 -12.95 3.15 6.45
CA ALA A 67 -12.39 4.17 7.34
C ALA A 67 -13.48 5.04 7.98
N ALA A 68 -14.60 5.29 7.29
CA ALA A 68 -15.74 6.04 7.81
C ALA A 68 -16.59 5.23 8.81
N LEU A 69 -16.49 3.89 8.82
CA LEU A 69 -17.18 3.03 9.81
C LEU A 69 -16.51 3.03 11.19
N VAL A 70 -15.29 3.56 11.30
CA VAL A 70 -14.50 3.52 12.54
C VAL A 70 -14.83 4.73 13.40
N THR A 71 -15.56 4.48 14.49
CA THR A 71 -15.96 5.45 15.51
C THR A 71 -15.10 5.37 16.78
N ASN A 72 -14.41 4.25 17.01
CA ASN A 72 -13.46 4.09 18.10
C ASN A 72 -12.18 4.90 17.82
N PRO A 73 -11.86 5.92 18.64
CA PRO A 73 -10.67 6.76 18.42
C PRO A 73 -9.36 6.01 18.68
N ASN A 74 -9.39 4.88 19.38
CA ASN A 74 -8.19 4.13 19.74
C ASN A 74 -7.74 3.17 18.64
N THR A 75 -8.65 2.74 17.76
CA THR A 75 -8.36 1.87 16.62
C THR A 75 -7.39 2.59 15.66
N CYS A 76 -6.23 1.98 15.47
CA CYS A 76 -5.28 2.38 14.45
C CYS A 76 -5.63 1.73 13.11
N LEU A 77 -5.83 2.53 12.06
CA LEU A 77 -6.04 2.03 10.71
C LEU A 77 -4.73 2.05 9.92
N ILE A 78 -4.42 0.93 9.28
CA ILE A 78 -3.34 0.80 8.30
C ILE A 78 -3.97 0.47 6.95
N ASP A 79 -4.05 1.45 6.06
CA ASP A 79 -4.68 1.29 4.75
C ASP A 79 -3.66 0.94 3.67
N ALA A 80 -3.83 -0.23 3.03
CA ALA A 80 -2.99 -0.68 1.93
C ALA A 80 -3.45 -0.20 0.55
N SER A 81 -4.63 0.43 0.45
CA SER A 81 -5.16 0.99 -0.79
C SER A 81 -4.46 2.31 -1.16
N THR A 82 -4.72 2.83 -2.36
CA THR A 82 -4.23 4.16 -2.79
C THR A 82 -5.05 5.32 -2.24
N ALA A 83 -6.21 5.05 -1.62
CA ALA A 83 -7.20 6.04 -1.22
C ALA A 83 -6.66 7.13 -0.29
N HIS A 84 -5.77 6.76 0.62
CA HIS A 84 -5.30 7.64 1.70
C HIS A 84 -3.81 7.98 1.63
N ARG A 85 -3.10 7.57 0.58
CA ARG A 85 -1.63 7.72 0.50
C ARG A 85 -1.13 9.16 0.37
N THR A 86 -2.01 10.05 -0.11
CA THR A 86 -1.77 11.50 -0.18
C THR A 86 -2.89 12.29 0.52
N ALA A 87 -3.71 11.61 1.35
CA ALA A 87 -4.82 12.26 2.04
C ALA A 87 -4.32 12.98 3.29
N ALA A 88 -4.87 14.18 3.55
CA ALA A 88 -4.61 14.90 4.78
C ALA A 88 -5.09 14.08 6.00
N GLY A 89 -4.36 14.19 7.11
CA GLY A 89 -4.67 13.47 8.35
C GLY A 89 -4.22 12.00 8.37
N TRP A 90 -3.63 11.49 7.28
CA TRP A 90 -3.03 10.16 7.22
C TRP A 90 -1.50 10.24 7.22
N ALA A 91 -0.86 9.53 8.15
CA ALA A 91 0.59 9.39 8.19
C ALA A 91 1.03 8.42 7.08
N PHE A 92 1.93 8.85 6.20
CA PHE A 92 2.49 7.96 5.19
C PHE A 92 3.43 6.92 5.83
N GLY A 93 3.17 5.63 5.61
CA GLY A 93 3.81 4.53 6.31
C GLY A 93 5.24 4.20 5.85
N LEU A 94 6.08 5.21 5.61
CA LEU A 94 7.49 5.07 5.24
C LEU A 94 8.37 5.71 6.33
N PRO A 95 8.80 4.98 7.37
CA PRO A 95 9.50 5.54 8.53
C PRO A 95 10.78 6.33 8.21
N GLU A 96 11.43 6.01 7.10
CA GLU A 96 12.68 6.63 6.62
C GLU A 96 12.46 7.94 5.85
N LEU A 97 11.21 8.33 5.57
CA LEU A 97 10.88 9.49 4.71
C LEU A 97 11.52 10.80 5.17
N ALA A 98 11.56 11.03 6.48
CA ALA A 98 12.07 12.24 7.12
C ALA A 98 12.41 11.93 8.59
N PRO A 99 13.28 12.73 9.25
CA PRO A 99 13.66 12.48 10.64
C PRO A 99 12.48 12.34 11.62
N SER A 100 11.41 13.11 11.43
CA SER A 100 10.20 13.07 12.27
C SER A 100 9.19 11.99 11.86
N GLN A 101 9.37 11.32 10.72
CA GLN A 101 8.33 10.45 10.16
C GLN A 101 8.05 9.24 11.04
N ARG A 102 9.09 8.62 11.60
CA ARG A 102 8.93 7.47 12.50
C ARG A 102 8.08 7.83 13.73
N GLU A 103 8.23 9.04 14.26
CA GLU A 103 7.41 9.55 15.37
C GLU A 103 5.96 9.78 14.95
N LEU A 104 5.77 10.39 13.78
CA LEU A 104 4.44 10.61 13.21
C LEU A 104 3.69 9.28 13.03
N ILE A 105 4.35 8.25 12.52
CA ILE A 105 3.74 6.91 12.37
C ILE A 105 3.40 6.32 13.74
N ARG A 106 4.30 6.39 14.73
CA ARG A 106 4.10 5.82 16.07
C ARG A 106 2.89 6.42 16.79
N THR A 107 2.65 7.71 16.60
CA THR A 107 1.59 8.46 17.28
C THR A 107 0.28 8.53 16.48
N SER A 108 0.30 8.14 15.20
CA SER A 108 -0.88 8.21 14.33
C SER A 108 -1.86 7.05 14.55
N LYS A 109 -3.14 7.34 14.35
CA LYS A 109 -4.23 6.36 14.27
C LYS A 109 -4.70 6.11 12.84
N ARG A 110 -4.12 6.80 11.86
CA ARG A 110 -4.47 6.72 10.44
C ARG A 110 -3.16 6.68 9.65
N ILE A 111 -2.81 5.50 9.17
CA ILE A 111 -1.55 5.23 8.49
C ILE A 111 -1.85 4.71 7.09
N SER A 112 -1.26 5.30 6.07
CA SER A 112 -1.39 4.83 4.69
C SER A 112 -0.13 4.07 4.29
N ASN A 113 -0.28 2.78 4.01
CA ASN A 113 0.82 1.93 3.59
C ASN A 113 1.29 2.34 2.18
N PRO A 114 2.60 2.60 1.98
CA PRO A 114 3.14 3.03 0.70
C PRO A 114 2.93 2.05 -0.45
N GLY A 115 2.91 2.59 -1.67
CA GLY A 115 3.01 1.80 -2.89
C GLY A 115 4.40 1.19 -3.09
N CYS A 116 4.48 0.02 -3.75
CA CYS A 116 5.75 -0.65 -4.01
C CYS A 116 6.71 0.21 -4.86
N HIS A 117 6.26 0.67 -6.03
CA HIS A 117 7.06 1.56 -6.88
C HIS A 117 7.31 2.92 -6.22
N ALA A 118 6.30 3.46 -5.52
CA ALA A 118 6.43 4.73 -4.82
C ALA A 118 7.52 4.67 -3.76
N SER A 119 7.56 3.61 -2.95
CA SER A 119 8.56 3.42 -1.89
C SER A 119 9.97 3.48 -2.44
N ALA A 120 10.27 2.70 -3.48
CA ALA A 120 11.59 2.68 -4.10
C ALA A 120 11.96 4.06 -4.67
N PHE A 121 11.05 4.70 -5.41
CA PHE A 121 11.31 6.03 -5.97
C PHE A 121 11.53 7.09 -4.90
N ILE A 122 10.71 7.10 -3.85
CA ILE A 122 10.80 8.08 -2.76
C ILE A 122 12.10 7.92 -1.99
N LEU A 123 12.47 6.69 -1.62
CA LEU A 123 13.72 6.42 -0.89
C LEU A 123 14.96 6.85 -1.68
N LEU A 124 14.93 6.74 -3.01
CA LEU A 124 16.03 7.18 -3.87
C LEU A 124 16.05 8.71 -4.01
N LEU A 125 14.90 9.34 -4.24
CA LEU A 125 14.87 10.72 -4.69
C LEU A 125 14.76 11.75 -3.56
N ARG A 126 13.99 11.45 -2.50
CA ARG A 126 13.71 12.40 -1.43
C ARG A 126 15.00 12.96 -0.78
N PRO A 127 16.02 12.15 -0.43
CA PRO A 127 17.24 12.67 0.17
C PRO A 127 18.03 13.60 -0.78
N LEU A 128 17.98 13.33 -2.09
CA LEU A 128 18.67 14.15 -3.10
C LEU A 128 17.99 15.51 -3.29
N VAL A 129 16.65 15.54 -3.22
CA VAL A 129 15.87 16.78 -3.26
C VAL A 129 16.11 17.59 -1.98
N ASP A 130 16.03 16.96 -0.81
CA ASP A 130 16.25 17.61 0.48
C ASP A 130 17.67 18.20 0.62
N ALA A 131 18.67 17.52 0.05
CA ALA A 131 20.06 18.00 0.01
C ALA A 131 20.32 19.07 -1.07
N GLY A 132 19.31 19.41 -1.89
CA GLY A 132 19.46 20.36 -3.00
C GLY A 132 20.27 19.84 -4.19
N LEU A 133 20.61 18.54 -4.22
CA LEU A 133 21.35 17.91 -5.32
C LEU A 133 20.46 17.65 -6.55
N VAL A 134 19.17 17.44 -6.31
CA VAL A 134 18.14 17.40 -7.34
C VAL A 134 17.21 18.60 -7.15
N PRO A 135 17.12 19.52 -8.11
CA PRO A 135 16.16 20.62 -8.03
C PRO A 135 14.73 20.10 -7.96
N ALA A 136 13.91 20.64 -7.06
CA ALA A 136 12.50 20.24 -6.92
C ALA A 136 11.69 20.38 -8.22
N ALA A 137 12.07 21.34 -9.07
CA ALA A 137 11.42 21.60 -10.36
C ALA A 137 11.92 20.71 -11.51
N LEU A 138 12.95 19.87 -11.29
CA LEU A 138 13.53 19.03 -12.32
C LEU A 138 12.46 18.09 -12.91
N ALA A 139 12.41 18.01 -14.24
CA ALA A 139 11.58 17.04 -14.94
C ALA A 139 12.20 15.64 -14.82
N VAL A 140 11.77 14.86 -13.82
CA VAL A 140 12.26 13.51 -13.57
C VAL A 140 11.49 12.49 -14.40
N SER A 141 12.23 11.58 -15.03
CA SER A 141 11.68 10.35 -15.61
C SER A 141 12.20 9.16 -14.81
N ALA A 142 11.31 8.21 -14.51
CA ALA A 142 11.63 7.01 -13.76
C ALA A 142 11.09 5.76 -14.45
N SER A 143 11.95 4.76 -14.58
CA SER A 143 11.59 3.42 -15.02
C SER A 143 11.71 2.47 -13.84
N SER A 144 10.73 1.58 -13.67
CA SER A 144 10.78 0.60 -12.59
C SER A 144 10.45 -0.79 -13.13
N ILE A 145 11.30 -1.75 -12.81
CA ILE A 145 11.10 -3.16 -13.15
C ILE A 145 10.57 -3.85 -11.91
N THR A 146 9.49 -4.62 -12.04
CA THR A 146 8.86 -5.33 -10.93
C THR A 146 8.49 -6.76 -11.29
N GLY A 147 8.43 -7.61 -10.28
CA GLY A 147 7.93 -8.98 -10.41
C GLY A 147 6.40 -9.04 -10.61
N TYR A 148 5.93 -10.11 -11.24
CA TYR A 148 4.51 -10.25 -11.62
C TYR A 148 3.54 -10.36 -10.42
N SER A 149 4.03 -10.67 -9.21
CA SER A 149 3.18 -10.69 -8.00
C SER A 149 2.58 -9.31 -7.67
N GLY A 150 3.21 -8.21 -8.13
CA GLY A 150 2.67 -6.86 -7.99
C GLY A 150 1.37 -6.63 -8.76
N GLY A 151 1.09 -7.44 -9.78
CA GLY A 151 -0.16 -7.41 -10.55
C GLY A 151 -1.36 -8.08 -9.87
N GLY A 152 -1.15 -8.69 -8.70
CA GLY A 152 -2.20 -9.41 -7.96
C GLY A 152 -2.57 -10.76 -8.57
N LYS A 153 -3.61 -11.42 -8.01
CA LYS A 153 -3.95 -12.81 -8.30
C LYS A 153 -4.06 -13.14 -9.79
N LYS A 154 -4.81 -12.33 -10.55
CA LYS A 154 -5.02 -12.56 -11.99
C LYS A 154 -3.71 -12.58 -12.78
N MET A 155 -2.76 -11.71 -12.42
CA MET A 155 -1.46 -11.68 -13.08
C MET A 155 -0.59 -12.86 -12.63
N ILE A 156 -0.59 -13.20 -11.34
CA ILE A 156 0.12 -14.38 -10.82
C ILE A 156 -0.35 -15.64 -11.56
N GLU A 157 -1.66 -15.87 -11.64
CA GLU A 157 -2.27 -16.99 -12.37
C GLU A 157 -1.84 -17.02 -13.83
N GLN A 158 -1.79 -15.86 -14.50
CA GLN A 158 -1.36 -15.76 -15.90
C GLN A 158 0.11 -16.19 -16.10
N TYR A 159 1.01 -15.74 -15.22
CA TYR A 159 2.44 -16.07 -15.32
C TYR A 159 2.71 -17.52 -14.92
N GLU A 160 2.01 -18.05 -13.90
CA GLU A 160 2.19 -19.42 -13.42
C GLU A 160 1.58 -20.48 -14.36
N ALA A 161 0.52 -20.13 -15.11
CA ALA A 161 -0.02 -21.03 -16.14
C ALA A 161 0.98 -21.31 -17.27
N GLY A 162 1.94 -20.40 -17.52
CA GLY A 162 2.94 -20.53 -18.56
C GLY A 162 2.36 -20.54 -19.99
N GLY A 163 3.20 -20.87 -20.98
CA GLY A 163 2.77 -21.13 -22.35
C GLY A 163 2.48 -19.90 -23.23
N ASP A 164 2.67 -18.68 -22.71
CA ASP A 164 2.58 -17.43 -23.49
C ASP A 164 3.98 -16.79 -23.64
N PRO A 165 4.63 -16.91 -24.81
CA PRO A 165 5.97 -16.35 -25.06
C PRO A 165 6.07 -14.83 -24.86
N ARG A 166 4.93 -14.11 -24.85
CA ARG A 166 4.89 -12.67 -24.56
C ARG A 166 5.17 -12.35 -23.10
N LEU A 167 5.13 -13.36 -22.21
CA LEU A 167 5.41 -13.23 -20.78
C LEU A 167 6.89 -13.40 -20.46
N ASP A 168 7.69 -13.94 -21.38
CA ASP A 168 9.10 -14.27 -21.14
C ASP A 168 10.00 -13.04 -21.04
N SER A 169 9.63 -11.95 -21.72
CA SER A 169 10.38 -10.71 -21.74
C SER A 169 9.76 -9.63 -20.85
N PRO A 170 10.58 -8.79 -20.18
CA PRO A 170 10.08 -7.63 -19.46
C PRO A 170 9.26 -6.71 -20.37
N ARG A 171 8.08 -6.30 -19.92
CA ARG A 171 7.13 -5.52 -20.73
C ARG A 171 6.65 -4.26 -20.00
N PRO A 172 6.72 -3.08 -20.66
CA PRO A 172 6.08 -1.88 -20.16
C PRO A 172 4.56 -2.07 -20.04
N TYR A 173 3.95 -1.48 -19.01
CA TYR A 173 2.51 -1.42 -18.85
C TYR A 173 2.04 -0.04 -18.39
N ALA A 174 0.73 0.17 -18.29
CA ALA A 174 0.13 1.46 -17.90
C ALA A 174 0.64 2.66 -18.74
N LEU A 175 0.74 2.46 -20.06
CA LEU A 175 1.32 3.42 -21.02
C LEU A 175 0.56 4.74 -21.16
N GLY A 176 -0.61 4.88 -20.54
CA GLY A 176 -1.35 6.15 -20.47
C GLY A 176 -0.78 7.16 -19.48
N LEU A 177 0.39 6.91 -18.88
CA LEU A 177 1.10 7.78 -17.93
C LEU A 177 0.33 8.13 -16.63
N GLY A 178 -0.81 7.47 -16.40
CA GLY A 178 -1.68 7.64 -15.23
C GLY A 178 -1.47 6.59 -14.14
N HIS A 179 -0.26 6.07 -13.94
CA HIS A 179 -0.03 5.02 -12.95
C HIS A 179 -0.38 5.50 -11.53
N LYS A 180 -1.07 4.65 -10.75
CA LYS A 180 -1.62 4.98 -9.43
C LYS A 180 -0.62 5.45 -8.37
N HIS A 181 0.67 5.20 -8.57
CA HIS A 181 1.73 5.62 -7.64
C HIS A 181 2.27 7.03 -7.89
N VAL A 182 2.00 7.63 -9.06
CA VAL A 182 2.51 8.97 -9.38
C VAL A 182 2.11 10.04 -8.36
N PRO A 183 0.89 10.04 -7.78
CA PRO A 183 0.56 10.97 -6.70
C PRO A 183 1.49 10.86 -5.48
N GLU A 184 1.81 9.65 -5.04
CA GLU A 184 2.74 9.41 -3.92
C GLU A 184 4.15 9.87 -4.28
N MET A 185 4.62 9.47 -5.48
CA MET A 185 5.93 9.82 -6.02
C MET A 185 6.13 11.33 -6.09
N THR A 186 5.08 12.10 -6.39
CA THR A 186 5.14 13.56 -6.43
C THR A 186 5.12 14.13 -5.02
N THR A 187 4.13 13.73 -4.22
CA THR A 187 3.84 14.33 -2.91
C THR A 187 4.98 14.13 -1.91
N HIS A 188 5.56 12.94 -1.86
CA HIS A 188 6.48 12.56 -0.77
C HIS A 188 7.96 12.75 -1.12
N THR A 189 8.31 13.06 -2.37
CA THR A 189 9.69 13.35 -2.79
C THR A 189 10.10 14.80 -2.65
N GLY A 190 9.13 15.72 -2.52
CA GLY A 190 9.39 17.17 -2.54
C GLY A 190 9.54 17.74 -3.95
N LEU A 191 9.30 16.95 -4.99
CA LEU A 191 9.22 17.47 -6.36
C LEU A 191 8.02 18.40 -6.52
N SER A 192 8.22 19.52 -7.21
CA SER A 192 7.13 20.41 -7.66
C SER A 192 6.60 20.04 -9.04
N THR A 193 7.36 19.25 -9.80
CA THR A 193 7.00 18.76 -11.14
C THR A 193 6.59 17.30 -11.06
N ARG A 194 5.43 16.95 -11.65
CA ARG A 194 4.96 15.56 -11.74
C ARG A 194 5.99 14.70 -12.51
N PRO A 195 6.49 13.59 -11.96
CA PRO A 195 7.43 12.73 -12.67
C PRO A 195 6.74 11.94 -13.78
N ILE A 196 7.50 11.63 -14.84
CA ILE A 196 7.12 10.66 -15.86
C ILE A 196 7.50 9.28 -15.32
N PHE A 197 6.56 8.34 -15.34
CA PHE A 197 6.78 7.01 -14.78
C PHE A 197 6.45 5.91 -15.77
N MET A 198 7.41 5.01 -16.01
CA MET A 198 7.31 3.86 -16.89
C MET A 198 7.50 2.56 -16.08
N PRO A 199 6.41 1.87 -15.71
CA PRO A 199 6.52 0.60 -15.02
C PRO A 199 6.66 -0.56 -16.02
N ILE A 200 7.50 -1.52 -15.67
CA ILE A 200 7.86 -2.69 -16.47
C ILE A 200 7.65 -3.92 -15.59
N VAL A 201 6.90 -4.90 -16.07
CA VAL A 201 6.75 -6.18 -15.37
C VAL A 201 7.67 -7.22 -16.01
N GLY A 202 8.45 -7.94 -15.20
CA GLY A 202 9.34 -9.02 -15.62
C GLY A 202 8.82 -10.42 -15.26
N ASN A 203 9.39 -11.45 -15.90
CA ASN A 203 9.09 -12.85 -15.62
C ASN A 203 9.82 -13.37 -14.37
N PHE A 204 9.58 -12.73 -13.24
CA PHE A 204 10.05 -13.19 -11.94
C PHE A 204 9.00 -12.86 -10.89
N TYR A 205 8.90 -13.68 -9.85
CA TYR A 205 7.77 -13.59 -8.92
C TYR A 205 7.71 -12.27 -8.16
N LYS A 206 8.83 -11.83 -7.56
CA LYS A 206 8.90 -10.66 -6.69
C LYS A 206 10.20 -9.88 -6.86
N GLY A 207 10.12 -8.56 -6.73
CA GLY A 207 11.20 -7.59 -6.86
C GLY A 207 10.63 -6.24 -7.25
#